data_AF-A0A944IYA5-F1
#
_entry.id   AF-A0A944IYA5-F1
#
_cell.length_a   1.000
_cell.length_b   1.000
_cell.length_c   1.000
_cell.angle_alpha   90.00
_cell.angle_beta   90.00
_cell.angle_gamma   90.00
#
_symmetry.space_group_name_H-M   'P 1'
#
loop_
_entity.id
_entity.type
_entity.pdbx_description
1 polymer ?
#
loop_
_entity_poly.entity_id
_entity_poly.type
_entity_poly.pdbx_seq_one_letter_code
_entity_poly.pdbx_strand_id
1 'polypeptide(L)'
;MHHRPQRIRRAAAALAVLCGSLTACGSDTFERCVPEASTTASAAQLVGTYEGSHEAEGVRLTLTATPGENRGGTLTTENWPTGSFHKSKPGKAFTGSGTWEVEDARASTHRSLLRLQFEDPAEVTSGDTLDKLSIGIDADRIFVYDDFDPDVCPAFRLELQKS
;
A
#
# COMPACT_ATOMS: atom_id res chain seq x y z
N MET A 1 -46.34 7.70 71.29
CA MET A 1 -45.77 9.05 71.53
C MET A 1 -44.77 9.31 70.40
N HIS A 2 -45.20 9.78 69.22
CA HIS A 2 -45.40 11.18 68.83
C HIS A 2 -44.24 12.10 69.20
N HIS A 3 -43.43 12.49 68.21
CA HIS A 3 -43.33 13.88 67.74
C HIS A 3 -42.58 14.01 66.40
N ARG A 4 -43.30 14.44 65.37
CA ARG A 4 -42.89 15.49 64.40
C ARG A 4 -43.63 16.78 64.84
N PRO A 5 -43.36 18.02 64.39
CA PRO A 5 -42.61 18.50 63.20
C PRO A 5 -41.67 19.71 63.51
N GLN A 6 -40.87 20.31 62.61
CA GLN A 6 -41.21 21.41 61.67
C GLN A 6 -39.90 21.84 60.93
N ARG A 7 -39.88 21.93 59.58
CA ARG A 7 -39.87 23.16 58.73
C ARG A 7 -38.68 24.12 59.01
N ILE A 8 -37.86 24.61 58.08
CA ILE A 8 -38.15 25.23 56.76
C ILE A 8 -36.81 25.69 56.09
N ARG A 9 -36.73 25.68 54.74
CA ARG A 9 -35.93 26.54 53.80
C ARG A 9 -34.39 26.51 53.92
N ARG A 10 -33.55 26.48 52.87
CA ARG A 10 -33.53 27.23 51.60
C ARG A 10 -32.34 26.74 50.73
N ALA A 11 -32.46 26.88 49.41
CA ALA A 11 -31.43 27.16 48.41
C ALA A 11 -30.23 26.19 48.22
N ALA A 12 -30.08 25.65 47.00
CA ALA A 12 -29.20 26.17 45.96
C ALA A 12 -28.98 25.11 44.87
N ALA A 13 -28.91 25.57 43.62
CA ALA A 13 -28.68 24.77 42.43
C ALA A 13 -27.24 24.20 42.40
N ALA A 14 -27.08 23.00 41.82
CA ALA A 14 -25.85 22.62 41.14
C ALA A 14 -26.17 21.56 40.07
N LEU A 15 -25.94 21.93 38.81
CA LEU A 15 -25.87 21.01 37.68
C LEU A 15 -24.76 20.00 37.93
N ALA A 16 -25.09 18.71 38.01
CA ALA A 16 -24.12 17.64 37.87
C ALA A 16 -24.21 17.11 36.44
N VAL A 17 -23.21 17.49 35.67
CA VAL A 17 -22.92 17.12 34.29
C VAL A 17 -22.95 15.60 34.13
N LEU A 18 -23.59 15.15 33.05
CA LEU A 18 -23.54 13.78 32.53
C LEU A 18 -22.08 13.36 32.31
N CYS A 19 -21.52 12.56 33.20
CA CYS A 19 -20.31 11.79 32.92
C CYS A 19 -20.68 10.63 31.99
N GLY A 20 -20.79 10.94 30.70
CA GLY A 20 -20.66 9.94 29.64
C GLY A 20 -19.23 9.44 29.63
N SER A 21 -18.96 8.32 30.30
CA SER A 21 -17.76 7.54 30.06
C SER A 21 -17.95 6.76 28.76
N LEU A 22 -17.78 7.46 27.63
CA LEU A 22 -17.47 6.85 26.35
C LEU A 22 -16.05 6.27 26.47
N THR A 23 -15.93 5.06 27.01
CA THR A 23 -14.73 4.25 26.80
C THR A 23 -14.79 3.67 25.38
N ALA A 24 -14.51 4.53 24.41
CA ALA A 24 -14.17 4.13 23.05
C ALA A 24 -12.70 4.46 22.83
N CYS A 25 -11.81 3.79 23.57
CA CYS A 25 -10.45 3.60 23.11
C CYS A 25 -10.49 2.48 22.08
N GLY A 26 -10.84 2.84 20.84
CA GLY A 26 -10.54 2.00 19.70
C GLY A 26 -9.03 1.87 19.62
N SER A 27 -8.52 0.71 20.01
CA SER A 27 -7.16 0.27 19.74
C SER A 27 -7.07 -0.18 18.28
N ASP A 28 -7.45 0.70 17.35
CA ASP A 28 -7.15 0.48 15.96
C ASP A 28 -5.71 0.94 15.77
N THR A 29 -4.78 -0.01 15.91
CA THR A 29 -3.51 0.06 15.19
C THR A 29 -3.84 0.49 13.77
N PHE A 30 -3.53 1.73 13.42
CA PHE A 30 -3.79 2.27 12.08
C PHE A 30 -3.32 1.24 11.06
N GLU A 31 -4.27 0.61 10.37
CA GLU A 31 -3.94 -0.36 9.34
C GLU A 31 -3.17 0.42 8.27
N ARG A 32 -1.88 0.13 8.13
CA ARG A 32 -1.05 0.81 7.13
C ARG A 32 -1.64 0.51 5.75
N CYS A 33 -1.74 1.54 4.90
CA CYS A 33 -2.29 1.42 3.55
C CYS A 33 -1.58 0.36 2.69
N VAL A 34 -0.30 0.13 2.97
CA VAL A 34 0.51 -0.98 2.48
C VAL A 34 1.37 -1.50 3.63
N PRO A 35 1.85 -2.76 3.57
CA PRO A 35 2.84 -3.26 4.52
C PRO A 35 4.14 -2.44 4.50
N GLU A 36 4.96 -2.62 5.53
CA GLU A 36 6.30 -2.04 5.55
C GLU A 36 7.17 -2.56 4.42
N ALA A 37 8.04 -1.69 3.89
CA ALA A 37 8.96 -2.07 2.83
C ALA A 37 9.88 -3.20 3.30
N SER A 38 9.88 -4.30 2.55
CA SER A 38 10.68 -5.48 2.84
C SER A 38 12.15 -5.22 2.52
N THR A 39 13.03 -5.73 3.38
CA THR A 39 14.50 -5.73 3.16
C THR A 39 15.02 -7.07 2.63
N THR A 40 14.17 -8.09 2.60
CA THR A 40 14.54 -9.48 2.33
C THR A 40 13.54 -10.20 1.43
N ALA A 41 12.82 -9.46 0.56
CA ALA A 41 11.89 -10.06 -0.38
C ALA A 41 12.61 -11.01 -1.33
N SER A 42 12.01 -12.17 -1.61
CA SER A 42 12.53 -13.13 -2.58
C SER A 42 11.65 -13.20 -3.83
N ALA A 43 12.25 -13.54 -4.97
CA ALA A 43 11.51 -13.69 -6.23
C ALA A 43 10.37 -14.72 -6.12
N ALA A 44 10.60 -15.84 -5.42
CA ALA A 44 9.59 -16.88 -5.26
C ALA A 44 8.31 -16.38 -4.55
N GLN A 45 8.43 -15.43 -3.61
CA GLN A 45 7.27 -14.85 -2.93
C GLN A 45 6.44 -13.92 -3.83
N LEU A 46 7.05 -13.37 -4.88
CA LEU A 46 6.40 -12.37 -5.73
C LEU A 46 5.67 -12.96 -6.93
N VAL A 47 5.82 -14.25 -7.22
CA VAL A 47 5.16 -14.90 -8.35
C VAL A 47 3.65 -14.86 -8.18
N GLY A 48 2.93 -14.43 -9.21
CA GLY A 48 1.48 -14.38 -9.26
C GLY A 48 0.94 -13.15 -9.99
N THR A 49 -0.36 -12.92 -9.85
CA THR A 49 -1.06 -11.80 -10.49
C THR A 49 -1.41 -10.75 -9.46
N TYR A 50 -1.10 -9.50 -9.77
CA TYR A 50 -1.36 -8.33 -8.97
C TYR A 50 -2.44 -7.48 -9.63
N GLU A 51 -3.34 -6.95 -8.82
CA GLU A 51 -4.37 -6.00 -9.24
C GLU A 51 -4.18 -4.67 -8.55
N GLY A 52 -4.35 -3.60 -9.31
CA GLY A 52 -4.17 -2.25 -8.81
C GLY A 52 -5.41 -1.66 -8.16
N SER A 53 -5.16 -0.77 -7.19
CA SER A 53 -6.18 0.05 -6.53
C SER A 53 -5.82 1.53 -6.63
N HIS A 54 -6.81 2.41 -6.42
CA HIS A 54 -6.63 3.87 -6.49
C HIS A 54 -6.08 4.34 -7.84
N GLU A 55 -4.91 4.97 -7.89
CA GLU A 55 -4.34 5.44 -9.17
C GLU A 55 -3.84 4.29 -10.06
N ALA A 56 -3.82 3.07 -9.52
CA ALA A 56 -3.58 1.84 -10.28
C ALA A 56 -4.85 1.06 -10.61
N GLU A 57 -6.06 1.61 -10.38
CA GLU A 57 -7.31 0.89 -10.68
C GLU A 57 -7.35 0.43 -12.16
N GLY A 58 -7.61 -0.86 -12.36
CA GLY A 58 -7.62 -1.49 -13.69
C GLY A 58 -6.25 -1.91 -14.22
N VAL A 59 -5.16 -1.62 -13.51
CA VAL A 59 -3.81 -2.13 -13.83
C VAL A 59 -3.69 -3.58 -13.38
N ARG A 60 -3.10 -4.41 -14.24
CA ARG A 60 -2.73 -5.78 -13.90
C ARG A 60 -1.27 -6.04 -14.19
N LEU A 61 -0.58 -6.72 -13.28
CA LEU A 61 0.79 -7.20 -13.45
C LEU A 61 0.82 -8.69 -13.13
N THR A 62 1.34 -9.51 -14.03
CA THR A 62 1.59 -10.93 -13.75
C THR A 62 3.07 -11.19 -13.77
N LEU A 63 3.59 -11.77 -12.69
CA LEU A 63 4.99 -12.16 -12.53
C LEU A 63 5.10 -13.67 -12.53
N THR A 64 5.91 -14.21 -13.43
CA THR A 64 6.22 -15.64 -13.50
C THR A 64 7.72 -15.85 -13.32
N ALA A 65 8.09 -16.90 -12.58
CA ALA A 65 9.49 -17.27 -12.43
C ALA A 65 10.04 -17.88 -13.74
N THR A 66 11.28 -17.54 -14.09
CA THR A 66 12.00 -18.23 -15.16
C THR A 66 12.72 -19.44 -14.56
N PRO A 67 12.56 -20.66 -15.11
CA PRO A 67 13.27 -21.84 -14.60
C PRO A 67 14.80 -21.64 -14.59
N GLY A 68 15.40 -21.82 -13.42
CA GLY A 68 16.85 -21.64 -13.23
C GLY A 68 17.29 -20.23 -12.84
N GLU A 69 16.39 -19.25 -12.85
CA GLU A 69 16.64 -17.91 -12.32
C GLU A 69 16.06 -17.77 -10.91
N ASN A 70 16.91 -17.42 -9.94
CA ASN A 70 16.50 -17.31 -8.53
C ASN A 70 16.09 -15.89 -8.13
N ARG A 71 16.24 -14.93 -9.05
CA ARG A 71 16.06 -13.50 -8.76
C ARG A 71 14.93 -12.85 -9.54
N GLY A 72 14.24 -13.58 -10.41
CA GLY A 72 13.25 -12.96 -11.29
C GLY A 72 12.63 -13.92 -12.28
N GLY A 73 12.07 -13.34 -13.33
CA GLY A 73 11.60 -14.08 -14.48
C GLY A 73 10.92 -13.20 -15.50
N THR A 74 9.84 -13.67 -16.10
CA THR A 74 9.05 -12.93 -17.10
C THR A 74 7.85 -12.24 -16.48
N LEU A 75 7.43 -11.12 -17.07
CA LEU A 75 6.24 -10.36 -16.69
C LEU A 75 5.31 -10.17 -17.88
N THR A 76 4.03 -9.96 -17.57
CA THR A 76 3.07 -9.30 -18.46
C THR A 76 2.31 -8.22 -17.72
N THR A 77 1.91 -7.16 -18.42
CA THR A 77 1.11 -6.07 -17.86
C THR A 77 -0.08 -5.72 -18.72
N GLU A 78 -1.13 -5.24 -18.08
CA GLU A 78 -2.29 -4.64 -18.73
C GLU A 78 -2.59 -3.28 -18.10
N ASN A 79 -2.98 -2.32 -18.93
CA ASN A 79 -3.23 -0.91 -18.57
C ASN A 79 -2.07 -0.25 -17.81
N TRP A 80 -0.83 -0.64 -18.06
CA TRP A 80 0.32 -0.09 -17.36
C TRP A 80 0.52 1.39 -17.70
N PRO A 81 0.74 2.28 -16.72
CA PRO A 81 0.83 3.71 -16.99
C PRO A 81 2.14 4.09 -17.70
N THR A 82 2.06 5.03 -18.64
CA THR A 82 3.23 5.79 -19.14
C THR A 82 3.16 7.24 -18.66
N GLY A 83 4.19 8.01 -18.98
CA GLY A 83 4.33 9.40 -18.54
C GLY A 83 5.09 9.48 -17.22
N SER A 84 5.60 10.66 -16.94
CA SER A 84 6.08 10.97 -15.60
C SER A 84 4.86 11.07 -14.67
N PHE A 85 4.57 9.95 -13.99
CA PHE A 85 3.44 9.80 -13.07
C PHE A 85 3.37 10.96 -12.05
N HIS A 86 4.53 11.47 -11.64
CA HIS A 86 4.68 12.61 -10.72
C HIS A 86 4.53 14.01 -11.32
N LYS A 87 4.49 14.18 -12.66
CA LYS A 87 4.46 15.50 -13.33
C LYS A 87 3.06 15.91 -13.83
N SER A 88 2.00 15.33 -13.28
CA SER A 88 0.59 15.67 -13.58
C SER A 88 0.19 15.53 -15.07
N LYS A 89 1.00 14.81 -15.85
CA LYS A 89 0.73 14.48 -17.26
C LYS A 89 0.85 12.97 -17.43
N PRO A 90 -0.14 12.20 -16.96
CA PRO A 90 -0.19 10.77 -17.27
C PRO A 90 -0.18 10.60 -18.79
N GLY A 91 0.69 9.72 -19.27
CA GLY A 91 0.72 9.30 -20.66
C GLY A 91 -0.40 8.29 -20.96
N LYS A 92 -0.32 7.64 -22.12
CA LYS A 92 -1.26 6.56 -22.45
C LYS A 92 -0.96 5.32 -21.62
N ALA A 93 -1.95 4.48 -21.33
CA ALA A 93 -1.69 3.16 -20.76
C ALA A 93 -1.27 2.18 -21.87
N PHE A 94 -0.46 1.18 -21.54
CA PHE A 94 -0.06 0.11 -22.47
C PHE A 94 -0.28 -1.29 -21.89
N THR A 95 -0.26 -2.28 -22.79
CA THR A 95 -0.21 -3.71 -22.46
C THR A 95 1.08 -4.26 -23.02
N GLY A 96 1.83 -5.04 -22.25
CA GLY A 96 3.17 -5.45 -22.66
C GLY A 96 3.70 -6.68 -21.93
N SER A 97 4.91 -7.07 -22.31
CA SER A 97 5.68 -8.15 -21.72
C SER A 97 7.10 -7.70 -21.40
N GLY A 98 7.80 -8.52 -20.63
CA GLY A 98 9.24 -8.37 -20.45
C GLY A 98 9.79 -9.25 -19.33
N THR A 99 10.81 -8.74 -18.64
CA THR A 99 11.45 -9.42 -17.51
C THR A 99 11.37 -8.60 -16.24
N TRP A 100 11.43 -9.28 -15.11
CA TRP A 100 11.48 -8.64 -13.80
C TRP A 100 12.57 -9.29 -12.94
N GLU A 101 13.06 -8.54 -11.95
CA GLU A 101 13.99 -9.05 -10.96
C GLU A 101 13.79 -8.36 -9.60
N VAL A 102 14.19 -9.03 -8.52
CA VAL A 102 14.31 -8.43 -7.19
C VAL A 102 15.71 -7.89 -6.99
N GLU A 103 15.81 -6.59 -6.79
CA GLU A 103 17.02 -5.93 -6.30
C GLU A 103 17.09 -6.05 -4.77
N ASP A 104 18.25 -6.48 -4.24
CA ASP A 104 18.49 -6.52 -2.80
C ASP A 104 18.48 -5.11 -2.19
N ALA A 105 18.13 -5.05 -0.90
CA ALA A 105 18.20 -3.80 -0.16
C ALA A 105 19.62 -3.22 -0.18
N ARG A 106 19.73 -1.96 -0.58
CA ARG A 106 20.99 -1.21 -0.54
C ARG A 106 21.00 -0.27 0.65
N ALA A 107 22.19 0.09 1.14
CA ALA A 107 22.34 1.08 2.22
C ALA A 107 21.73 2.46 1.89
N SER A 108 21.50 2.78 0.62
CA SER A 108 20.84 4.03 0.22
C SER A 108 19.31 3.96 0.26
N THR A 109 18.72 2.80 0.03
CA THR A 109 17.26 2.64 -0.08
C THR A 109 16.65 1.95 1.14
N HIS A 110 17.44 1.18 1.89
CA HIS A 110 17.00 0.37 3.03
C HIS A 110 15.79 -0.54 2.72
N ARG A 111 15.59 -0.90 1.46
CA ARG A 111 14.48 -1.73 0.99
C ARG A 111 14.83 -2.47 -0.29
N SER A 112 14.31 -3.68 -0.43
CA SER A 112 14.31 -4.44 -1.69
C SER A 112 13.38 -3.77 -2.69
N LEU A 113 13.73 -3.83 -3.97
CA LEU A 113 12.93 -3.26 -5.05
C LEU A 113 12.57 -4.33 -6.07
N LEU A 114 11.36 -4.24 -6.62
CA LEU A 114 10.98 -4.94 -7.83
C LEU A 114 11.38 -4.08 -9.02
N ARG A 115 12.28 -4.58 -9.87
CA ARG A 115 12.66 -3.92 -11.13
C ARG A 115 11.98 -4.61 -12.30
N LEU A 116 11.36 -3.81 -13.17
CA LEU A 116 10.65 -4.24 -14.38
C LEU A 116 11.42 -3.78 -15.61
N GLN A 117 11.49 -4.63 -16.62
CA GLN A 117 12.18 -4.38 -17.89
C GLN A 117 11.27 -4.81 -19.04
N PHE A 118 10.63 -3.85 -19.70
CA PHE A 118 9.68 -4.11 -20.78
C PHE A 118 10.37 -4.33 -22.13
N GLU A 119 9.84 -5.24 -22.94
CA GLU A 119 10.40 -5.66 -24.24
C GLU A 119 10.04 -4.74 -25.41
N ASP A 120 9.00 -3.90 -25.28
CA ASP A 120 8.53 -3.02 -26.38
C ASP A 120 8.81 -1.53 -26.10
N PRO A 121 10.04 -1.05 -26.37
CA PRO A 121 10.44 0.32 -26.09
C PRO A 121 9.97 1.33 -27.14
N ALA A 122 9.22 0.95 -28.17
CA ALA A 122 8.81 1.89 -29.22
C ALA A 122 7.81 2.95 -28.71
N GLU A 123 7.06 2.65 -27.66
CA GLU A 123 6.05 3.54 -27.07
C GLU A 123 6.40 4.07 -25.67
N VAL A 124 7.47 3.55 -25.05
CA VAL A 124 7.87 3.88 -23.68
C VAL A 124 9.34 4.27 -23.64
N THR A 125 9.62 5.54 -23.40
CA THR A 125 11.00 6.00 -23.18
C THR A 125 11.47 5.56 -21.78
N SER A 126 12.76 5.25 -21.61
CA SER A 126 13.32 5.03 -20.28
C SER A 126 13.02 6.22 -19.35
N GLY A 127 12.47 5.95 -18.16
CA GLY A 127 11.99 6.98 -17.23
C GLY A 127 10.59 7.56 -17.56
N ASP A 128 9.91 7.03 -18.57
CA ASP A 128 8.55 7.41 -18.98
C ASP A 128 7.50 6.35 -18.58
N THR A 129 7.81 5.57 -17.55
CA THR A 129 6.92 4.61 -16.89
C THR A 129 7.45 4.26 -15.50
N LEU A 130 6.62 3.57 -14.70
CA LEU A 130 7.04 2.93 -13.46
C LEU A 130 7.78 1.63 -13.78
N ASP A 131 9.10 1.64 -13.62
CA ASP A 131 9.98 0.48 -13.86
C ASP A 131 10.62 -0.05 -12.57
N LYS A 132 10.41 0.63 -11.43
CA LYS A 132 10.88 0.22 -10.11
C LYS A 132 9.80 0.47 -9.07
N LEU A 133 9.52 -0.56 -8.27
CA LEU A 133 8.51 -0.52 -7.21
C LEU A 133 9.11 -0.98 -5.89
N SER A 134 8.67 -0.38 -4.79
CA SER A 134 8.89 -0.92 -3.45
C SER A 134 8.07 -2.19 -3.26
N ILE A 135 8.57 -3.10 -2.42
CA ILE A 135 7.91 -4.36 -2.09
C ILE A 135 7.50 -4.32 -0.62
N GLY A 136 6.22 -4.45 -0.33
CA GLY A 136 5.69 -4.57 1.04
C GLY A 136 5.14 -5.97 1.30
N ILE A 137 5.53 -6.60 2.39
CA ILE A 137 5.07 -7.95 2.77
C ILE A 137 4.66 -7.95 4.24
N ASP A 138 3.43 -8.37 4.53
CA ASP A 138 3.01 -8.78 5.87
C ASP A 138 2.56 -10.25 5.87
N ALA A 139 1.93 -10.71 6.96
CA ALA A 139 1.51 -12.10 7.10
C ALA A 139 0.44 -12.51 6.07
N ASP A 140 -0.36 -11.56 5.58
CA ASP A 140 -1.58 -11.84 4.84
C ASP A 140 -1.57 -11.28 3.41
N ARG A 141 -0.68 -10.31 3.14
CA ARG A 141 -0.69 -9.49 1.94
C ARG A 141 0.72 -9.24 1.41
N ILE A 142 0.81 -9.19 0.08
CA ILE A 142 2.01 -8.78 -0.65
C ILE A 142 1.61 -7.64 -1.58
N PHE A 143 2.30 -6.51 -1.45
CA PHE A 143 2.09 -5.32 -2.28
C PHE A 143 3.36 -4.96 -3.04
N VAL A 144 3.17 -4.42 -4.23
CA VAL A 144 4.19 -3.65 -4.94
C VAL A 144 3.64 -2.26 -5.21
N TYR A 145 4.43 -1.22 -4.95
CA TYR A 145 3.92 0.15 -4.95
C TYR A 145 4.99 1.18 -5.26
N ASP A 146 4.54 2.33 -5.75
CA ASP A 146 5.40 3.49 -5.97
C ASP A 146 5.60 4.25 -4.65
N ASP A 147 6.86 4.42 -4.25
CA ASP A 147 7.25 4.93 -2.93
C ASP A 147 8.06 6.21 -3.09
N PHE A 148 7.38 7.22 -3.64
CA PHE A 148 7.90 8.56 -3.88
C PHE A 148 8.06 9.37 -2.59
N ASP A 149 7.14 9.19 -1.64
CA ASP A 149 7.14 9.83 -0.33
C ASP A 149 6.67 8.81 0.72
N PRO A 150 7.55 8.36 1.64
CA PRO A 150 7.25 7.31 2.61
C PRO A 150 6.31 7.77 3.73
N ASP A 151 6.06 9.08 3.86
CA ASP A 151 5.18 9.64 4.89
C ASP A 151 3.69 9.67 4.44
N VAL A 152 3.42 9.34 3.17
CA VAL A 152 2.06 9.27 2.61
C VAL A 152 1.75 7.89 2.07
N CYS A 153 0.46 7.55 2.04
CA CYS A 153 0.05 6.28 1.45
C CYS A 153 0.32 6.28 -0.07
N PRO A 154 1.00 5.26 -0.61
CA PRO A 154 1.22 5.11 -2.04
C PRO A 154 -0.09 5.15 -2.83
N ALA A 155 -0.21 6.10 -3.75
CA ALA A 155 -1.39 6.24 -4.60
C ALA A 155 -1.42 5.17 -5.70
N PHE A 156 -0.26 4.80 -6.23
CA PHE A 156 -0.08 3.66 -7.11
C PHE A 156 0.38 2.44 -6.32
N ARG A 157 -0.50 1.44 -6.20
CA ARG A 157 -0.20 0.18 -5.50
C ARG A 157 -0.96 -0.99 -6.10
N LEU A 158 -0.28 -2.13 -6.17
CA LEU A 158 -0.82 -3.38 -6.66
C LEU A 158 -0.74 -4.43 -5.56
N GLU A 159 -1.82 -5.16 -5.33
CA GLU A 159 -1.88 -6.25 -4.36
C GLU A 159 -1.87 -7.61 -5.06
N LEU A 160 -1.04 -8.53 -4.56
CA LEU A 160 -1.03 -9.91 -5.02
C LEU A 160 -2.38 -10.57 -4.72
N GLN A 161 -3.03 -11.08 -5.76
CA GLN A 161 -4.30 -11.77 -5.61
C GLN A 161 -4.09 -13.19 -5.08
N LYS A 162 -4.91 -13.56 -4.09
CA LYS A 162 -4.95 -14.93 -3.58
C LYS A 162 -5.55 -15.84 -4.65
N SER A 163 -4.87 -16.94 -4.93
CA SER A 163 -5.34 -17.98 -5.88
C SER A 163 -6.24 -19.00 -5.20
#